data_AF-A0A165GSI2-F1
#
_entry.id   AF-A0A165GSI2-F1
#
_cell.length_a   1.000
_cell.length_b   1.000
_cell.length_c   1.000
_cell.angle_alpha   90.00
_cell.angle_beta   90.00
_cell.angle_gamma   90.00
#
_symmetry.space_group_name_H-M   'P 1'
#
loop_
_entity.id
_entity.type
_entity.pdbx_description
1 polymer ?
#
loop_
_entity_poly.entity_id
_entity_poly.type
_entity_poly.pdbx_seq_one_letter_code
_entity_poly.pdbx_strand_id
1 'polypeptide(L)'
;MSKSAKGAAAAKLVENVTAAPGVYVFSELLDTPSIGELKTNEQYASSYRLLELFAYHTYGDYKAKKADYPALSPAQLTKLKHLSLVSLAMASRILPYAQLLQYLDLASIRELEDTVIDAIYAGVLSGKLDQKEQRLEVEYTMGRDVPPEQMGKLLESLQLW
;
A
#
# COMPACT_ATOMS: atom_id res chain seq x y z
N MET A 1 19.34 11.48 -8.10
CA MET A 1 18.91 12.66 -8.89
C MET A 1 17.52 13.08 -8.43
N SER A 2 17.36 13.69 -7.25
CA SER A 2 16.05 14.18 -6.78
C SER A 2 16.27 15.26 -5.72
N LYS A 3 16.54 16.50 -6.13
CA LYS A 3 16.73 17.62 -5.18
C LYS A 3 15.91 18.89 -5.45
N SER A 4 15.07 18.95 -6.49
CA SER A 4 14.33 20.19 -6.80
C SER A 4 12.99 20.02 -7.53
N ALA A 5 12.26 18.92 -7.37
CA ALA A 5 10.90 18.84 -7.92
C ALA A 5 9.94 19.58 -6.98
N LYS A 6 9.49 20.80 -7.34
CA LYS A 6 8.52 21.60 -6.57
C LYS A 6 7.16 21.64 -7.28
N GLY A 7 6.07 21.67 -6.51
CA GLY A 7 4.69 21.80 -7.03
C GLY A 7 4.34 20.70 -8.03
N ALA A 8 4.04 21.09 -9.27
CA ALA A 8 3.68 20.17 -10.36
C ALA A 8 4.68 19.02 -10.57
N ALA A 9 5.98 19.28 -10.41
CA ALA A 9 7.01 18.25 -10.57
C ALA A 9 6.96 17.21 -9.44
N ALA A 10 6.66 17.65 -8.21
CA ALA A 10 6.46 16.76 -7.06
C ALA A 10 5.15 15.97 -7.18
N ALA A 11 4.06 16.60 -7.64
CA ALA A 11 2.81 15.90 -7.93
C ALA A 11 2.99 14.81 -9.01
N LYS A 12 3.72 15.13 -10.08
CA LYS A 12 4.06 14.16 -11.13
C LYS A 12 4.99 13.06 -10.64
N LEU A 13 5.91 13.38 -9.72
CA LEU A 13 6.73 12.38 -9.06
C LEU A 13 5.85 11.40 -8.27
N VAL A 14 4.89 11.90 -7.48
CA VAL A 14 3.94 11.06 -6.73
C VAL A 14 3.16 10.13 -7.68
N GLU A 15 2.65 10.65 -8.78
CA GLU A 15 1.96 9.83 -9.78
C GLU A 15 2.87 8.73 -10.35
N ASN A 16 4.10 9.08 -10.71
CA ASN A 16 5.07 8.12 -11.25
C ASN A 16 5.46 7.04 -10.22
N VAL A 17 5.76 7.40 -8.97
CA VAL A 17 6.18 6.43 -7.93
C VAL A 17 5.04 5.53 -7.50
N THR A 18 3.81 6.07 -7.42
CA THR A 18 2.63 5.26 -7.09
C THR A 18 2.29 4.29 -8.21
N ALA A 19 2.58 4.60 -9.48
CA ALA A 19 2.43 3.68 -10.59
C ALA A 19 3.64 2.74 -10.84
N ALA A 20 4.84 3.09 -10.35
CA ALA A 20 6.06 2.35 -10.64
C ALA A 20 6.08 0.94 -10.00
N PRO A 21 6.32 -0.14 -10.74
CA PRO A 21 6.44 -1.48 -10.17
C PRO A 21 7.65 -1.56 -9.22
N GLY A 22 7.53 -2.28 -8.11
CA GLY A 22 8.61 -2.49 -7.14
C GLY A 22 8.80 -1.40 -6.08
N VAL A 23 8.17 -0.23 -6.23
CA VAL A 23 8.26 0.86 -5.23
C VAL A 23 7.10 0.76 -4.24
N TYR A 24 7.31 0.16 -3.07
CA TYR A 24 6.24 -0.01 -2.08
C TYR A 24 6.48 0.71 -0.75
N VAL A 25 7.56 1.49 -0.67
CA VAL A 25 7.96 2.30 0.48
C VAL A 25 7.90 3.76 0.05
N PHE A 26 7.15 4.56 0.78
CA PHE A 26 6.83 5.95 0.48
C PHE A 26 7.13 6.90 1.64
N SER A 27 7.46 6.40 2.84
CA SER A 27 7.78 7.24 4.00
C SER A 27 8.95 8.20 3.73
N GLU A 28 10.01 7.76 3.04
CA GLU A 28 11.14 8.63 2.69
C GLU A 28 10.73 9.77 1.75
N LEU A 29 9.76 9.51 0.86
CA LEU A 29 9.23 10.54 -0.03
C LEU A 29 8.33 11.51 0.74
N LEU A 30 7.52 11.02 1.69
CA LEU A 30 6.69 11.86 2.55
C LEU A 30 7.52 12.79 3.45
N ASP A 31 8.68 12.35 3.91
CA ASP A 31 9.59 13.17 4.74
C ASP A 31 10.35 14.24 3.93
N THR A 32 10.26 14.20 2.60
CA THR A 32 10.88 15.21 1.74
C THR A 32 10.13 16.55 1.83
N PRO A 33 10.81 17.68 2.13
CA PRO A 33 10.16 18.98 2.29
C PRO A 33 9.30 19.41 1.08
N SER A 34 9.75 19.06 -0.14
CA SER A 34 9.02 19.37 -1.37
C SER A 34 7.68 18.64 -1.49
N ILE A 35 7.54 17.46 -0.88
CA ILE A 35 6.27 16.74 -0.78
C ILE A 35 5.42 17.35 0.33
N GLY A 36 6.01 17.71 1.47
CA GLY A 36 5.32 18.42 2.55
C GLY A 36 4.65 19.72 2.09
N GLU A 37 5.30 20.49 1.20
CA GLU A 37 4.74 21.71 0.59
C GLU A 37 3.45 21.44 -0.23
N LEU A 38 3.29 20.22 -0.79
CA LEU A 38 2.08 19.85 -1.55
C LEU A 38 0.84 19.79 -0.65
N LYS A 39 1.01 19.48 0.65
CA LYS A 39 -0.10 19.44 1.62
C LYS A 39 -0.76 20.81 1.78
N THR A 40 0.02 21.88 1.71
CA THR A 40 -0.44 23.26 1.90
C THR A 40 -1.04 23.85 0.61
N ASN A 41 -0.72 23.28 -0.54
CA ASN A 41 -1.20 23.78 -1.83
C ASN A 41 -2.50 23.08 -2.24
N GLU A 42 -3.63 23.78 -2.23
CA GLU A 42 -4.96 23.21 -2.55
C GLU A 42 -5.01 22.49 -3.91
N GLN A 43 -4.19 22.90 -4.88
CA GLN A 43 -4.12 22.28 -6.20
C GLN A 43 -3.42 20.92 -6.20
N TYR A 44 -2.49 20.68 -5.28
CA TYR A 44 -1.68 19.45 -5.20
C TYR A 44 -1.89 18.64 -3.92
N ALA A 45 -2.77 19.12 -3.03
CA ALA A 45 -3.13 18.43 -1.80
C ALA A 45 -3.72 17.04 -2.06
N SER A 46 -4.39 16.84 -3.20
CA SER A 46 -4.89 15.53 -3.63
C SER A 46 -3.77 14.54 -3.93
N SER A 47 -2.66 14.98 -4.54
CA SER A 47 -1.47 14.17 -4.75
C SER A 47 -0.77 13.83 -3.44
N TYR A 48 -0.70 14.75 -2.50
CA TYR A 48 -0.16 14.45 -1.16
C TYR A 48 -1.00 13.38 -0.45
N ARG A 49 -2.33 13.53 -0.44
CA ARG A 49 -3.26 12.53 0.13
C ARG A 49 -3.15 11.18 -0.56
N LEU A 50 -2.93 11.16 -1.88
CA LEU A 50 -2.67 9.94 -2.61
C LEU A 50 -1.42 9.22 -2.08
N LEU A 51 -0.32 9.95 -1.87
CA LEU A 51 0.91 9.36 -1.32
C LEU A 51 0.68 8.83 0.11
N GLU A 52 -0.03 9.59 0.94
CA GLU A 52 -0.40 9.22 2.31
C GLU A 52 -1.27 7.95 2.34
N LEU A 53 -2.21 7.81 1.39
CA LEU A 53 -3.01 6.60 1.21
C LEU A 53 -2.13 5.37 0.95
N PHE A 54 -1.14 5.49 0.07
CA PHE A 54 -0.25 4.38 -0.26
C PHE A 54 0.71 4.05 0.89
N ALA A 55 1.19 5.05 1.62
CA ALA A 55 2.02 4.82 2.79
C ALA A 55 1.24 4.12 3.91
N TYR A 56 0.12 4.69 4.36
CA TYR A 56 -0.49 4.31 5.64
C TYR A 56 -1.87 3.64 5.55
N HIS A 57 -2.57 3.73 4.42
CA HIS A 57 -3.97 3.29 4.32
C HIS A 57 -4.20 2.12 3.36
N THR A 58 -5.40 1.56 3.41
CA THR A 58 -5.76 0.34 2.68
C THR A 58 -6.75 0.62 1.55
N TYR A 59 -6.97 -0.40 0.74
CA TYR A 59 -7.96 -0.36 -0.34
C TYR A 59 -9.37 -0.09 0.21
N GLY A 60 -9.70 -0.61 1.40
CA GLY A 60 -10.95 -0.32 2.08
C GLY A 60 -11.12 1.18 2.42
N ASP A 61 -10.04 1.82 2.89
CA ASP A 61 -10.04 3.25 3.19
C ASP A 61 -10.21 4.12 1.93
N TYR A 62 -9.58 3.70 0.82
CA TYR A 62 -9.77 4.35 -0.48
C TYR A 62 -11.22 4.26 -0.94
N LYS A 63 -11.87 3.10 -0.79
CA LYS A 63 -13.27 2.91 -1.16
C LYS A 63 -14.20 3.76 -0.29
N ALA A 64 -13.91 3.87 1.01
CA ALA A 64 -14.69 4.68 1.95
C ALA A 64 -14.60 6.18 1.68
N LYS A 65 -13.40 6.68 1.30
CA LYS A 65 -13.15 8.11 1.05
C LYS A 65 -12.86 8.40 -0.43
N LYS A 66 -13.52 7.70 -1.34
CA LYS A 66 -13.29 7.83 -2.79
C LYS A 66 -13.47 9.26 -3.31
N ALA A 67 -14.30 10.07 -2.65
CA ALA A 67 -14.52 11.48 -2.99
C ALA A 67 -13.31 12.38 -2.68
N ASP A 68 -12.44 11.97 -1.76
CA ASP A 68 -11.30 12.78 -1.30
C ASP A 68 -10.01 12.50 -2.08
N TYR A 69 -10.00 11.44 -2.91
CA TYR A 69 -8.82 10.96 -3.64
C TYR A 69 -8.98 11.15 -5.15
N PRO A 70 -7.87 11.38 -5.88
CA PRO A 70 -7.90 11.41 -7.34
C PRO A 70 -8.25 10.04 -7.93
N ALA A 71 -8.68 10.03 -9.20
CA ALA A 71 -8.92 8.79 -9.93
C ALA A 71 -7.62 7.98 -10.06
N LEU A 72 -7.63 6.75 -9.55
CA LEU A 72 -6.48 5.86 -9.61
C LEU A 72 -6.43 5.13 -10.96
N SER A 73 -5.23 5.02 -11.51
CA SER A 73 -4.95 4.14 -12.64
C SER A 73 -5.05 2.66 -12.24
N PRO A 74 -5.24 1.74 -13.21
CA PRO A 74 -5.25 0.30 -12.93
C PRO A 74 -3.99 -0.19 -12.20
N ALA A 75 -2.82 0.33 -12.57
CA ALA A 75 -1.55 -0.02 -11.92
C ALA A 75 -1.50 0.41 -10.45
N GLN A 76 -1.98 1.62 -10.15
CA GLN A 76 -2.09 2.14 -8.78
C GLN A 76 -3.09 1.31 -7.94
N LEU A 77 -4.22 0.92 -8.53
CA LEU A 77 -5.22 0.07 -7.86
C LEU A 77 -4.65 -1.29 -7.48
N THR A 78 -3.99 -1.99 -8.41
CA THR A 78 -3.34 -3.27 -8.15
C THR A 78 -2.32 -3.14 -7.03
N LYS A 79 -1.50 -2.10 -7.06
CA LYS A 79 -0.50 -1.84 -6.03
C LYS A 79 -1.10 -1.54 -4.66
N LEU A 80 -2.19 -0.77 -4.60
CA LEU A 80 -2.91 -0.52 -3.36
C LEU A 80 -3.50 -1.82 -2.79
N LYS A 81 -3.99 -2.72 -3.66
CA LYS A 81 -4.42 -4.07 -3.25
C LYS A 81 -3.26 -4.89 -2.70
N HIS A 82 -2.08 -4.86 -3.32
CA HIS A 82 -0.88 -5.53 -2.79
C HIS A 82 -0.49 -5.00 -1.40
N LEU A 83 -0.46 -3.68 -1.21
CA LEU A 83 -0.15 -3.05 0.09
C LEU A 83 -1.19 -3.42 1.16
N SER A 84 -2.46 -3.51 0.77
CA SER A 84 -3.55 -3.94 1.65
C SER A 84 -3.42 -5.40 2.06
N LEU A 85 -3.00 -6.25 1.12
CA LEU A 85 -2.70 -7.65 1.38
C LEU A 85 -1.51 -7.81 2.35
N VAL A 86 -0.44 -7.02 2.19
CA VAL A 86 0.69 -6.98 3.14
C VAL A 86 0.22 -6.58 4.52
N SER A 87 -0.59 -5.52 4.65
CA SER A 87 -1.12 -5.09 5.95
C SER A 87 -1.91 -6.19 6.65
N LEU A 88 -2.72 -6.95 5.92
CA LEU A 88 -3.42 -8.12 6.48
C LEU A 88 -2.45 -9.24 6.87
N ALA A 89 -1.46 -9.52 6.02
CA ALA A 89 -0.47 -10.56 6.24
C ALA A 89 0.48 -10.27 7.42
N MET A 90 0.72 -8.99 7.72
CA MET A 90 1.43 -8.58 8.95
C MET A 90 0.64 -8.92 10.21
N ALA A 91 -0.70 -8.88 10.15
CA ALA A 91 -1.57 -9.19 11.28
C ALA A 91 -1.83 -10.70 11.45
N SER A 92 -1.97 -11.44 10.35
CA SER A 92 -2.17 -12.89 10.35
C SER A 92 -1.40 -13.57 9.24
N ARG A 93 -0.67 -14.63 9.58
CA ARG A 93 0.06 -15.46 8.60
C ARG A 93 -0.85 -16.40 7.81
N ILE A 94 -2.06 -16.68 8.29
CA ILE A 94 -3.03 -17.54 7.63
C ILE A 94 -4.22 -16.67 7.25
N LEU A 95 -4.46 -16.51 5.96
CA LEU A 95 -5.47 -15.62 5.41
C LEU A 95 -6.49 -16.41 4.60
N PRO A 96 -7.73 -16.59 5.08
CA PRO A 96 -8.80 -17.23 4.32
C PRO A 96 -9.17 -16.44 3.07
N TYR A 97 -9.44 -17.12 1.96
CA TYR A 97 -9.82 -16.49 0.70
C TYR A 97 -11.09 -15.65 0.84
N ALA A 98 -12.07 -16.10 1.63
CA ALA A 98 -13.30 -15.33 1.88
C ALA A 98 -13.02 -13.94 2.48
N GLN A 99 -12.07 -13.86 3.41
CA GLN A 99 -11.67 -12.59 4.02
C GLN A 99 -10.93 -11.71 3.00
N LEU A 100 -10.04 -12.30 2.20
CA LEU A 100 -9.30 -11.58 1.17
C LEU A 100 -10.20 -11.02 0.06
N LEU A 101 -11.17 -11.82 -0.41
CA LEU A 101 -12.14 -11.40 -1.42
C LEU A 101 -12.98 -10.21 -0.94
N GLN A 102 -13.46 -10.26 0.32
CA GLN A 102 -14.23 -9.16 0.91
C GLN A 102 -13.37 -7.91 1.13
N TYR A 103 -12.14 -8.07 1.59
CA TYR A 103 -11.26 -6.96 1.91
C TYR A 103 -10.71 -6.23 0.69
N LEU A 104 -10.38 -6.98 -0.36
CA LEU A 104 -9.84 -6.45 -1.63
C LEU A 104 -10.93 -6.17 -2.68
N ASP A 105 -12.20 -6.44 -2.35
CA ASP A 105 -13.37 -6.28 -3.22
C ASP A 105 -13.16 -6.98 -4.58
N LEU A 106 -12.78 -8.26 -4.52
CA LEU A 106 -12.50 -9.09 -5.70
C LEU A 106 -13.69 -9.97 -6.04
N ALA A 107 -14.00 -10.10 -7.33
CA ALA A 107 -15.18 -10.83 -7.80
C ALA A 107 -14.94 -12.34 -7.88
N SER A 108 -13.69 -12.77 -8.03
CA SER A 108 -13.36 -14.18 -8.25
C SER A 108 -12.10 -14.62 -7.50
N ILE A 109 -12.06 -15.91 -7.15
CA ILE A 109 -10.86 -16.54 -6.57
C ILE A 109 -9.67 -16.46 -7.53
N ARG A 110 -9.92 -16.53 -8.84
CA ARG A 110 -8.89 -16.40 -9.86
C ARG A 110 -8.22 -15.03 -9.82
N GLU A 111 -8.99 -13.95 -9.74
CA GLU A 111 -8.43 -12.60 -9.58
C GLU A 111 -7.63 -12.45 -8.28
N LEU A 112 -8.06 -13.12 -7.21
CA LEU A 112 -7.31 -13.15 -5.96
C LEU A 112 -5.97 -13.88 -6.13
N GLU A 113 -5.98 -15.08 -6.72
CA GLU A 113 -4.77 -15.85 -6.98
C GLU A 113 -3.81 -15.08 -7.89
N ASP A 114 -4.31 -14.48 -8.98
CA ASP A 114 -3.52 -13.64 -9.88
C ASP A 114 -2.89 -12.45 -9.14
N THR A 115 -3.66 -11.75 -8.28
CA THR A 115 -3.15 -10.63 -7.47
C THR A 115 -2.09 -11.08 -6.46
N VAL A 116 -2.26 -12.25 -5.84
CA VAL A 116 -1.29 -12.79 -4.88
C VAL A 116 -0.02 -13.22 -5.61
N ILE A 117 -0.15 -13.87 -6.76
CA ILE A 117 0.97 -14.27 -7.61
C ILE A 117 1.76 -13.03 -8.03
N ASP A 118 1.09 -11.98 -8.51
CA ASP A 118 1.72 -10.71 -8.88
C ASP A 118 2.47 -10.07 -7.69
N ALA A 119 1.90 -10.11 -6.49
CA ALA A 119 2.56 -9.63 -5.29
C ALA A 119 3.81 -10.45 -4.92
N ILE A 120 3.78 -11.78 -5.14
CA ILE A 120 4.95 -12.66 -4.96
C ILE A 120 6.04 -12.34 -5.97
N TYR A 121 5.69 -12.21 -7.25
CA TYR A 121 6.64 -11.83 -8.30
C TYR A 121 7.24 -10.43 -8.08
N ALA A 122 6.46 -9.50 -7.52
CA ALA A 122 6.93 -8.18 -7.15
C ALA A 122 7.85 -8.18 -5.90
N GLY A 123 8.05 -9.32 -5.24
CA GLY A 123 8.86 -9.44 -4.02
C GLY A 123 8.22 -8.81 -2.78
N VAL A 124 6.91 -8.56 -2.83
CA VAL A 124 6.16 -7.86 -1.76
C VAL A 124 5.79 -8.82 -0.64
N LEU A 125 5.45 -10.06 -0.99
CA LEU A 125 5.15 -11.13 -0.05
C LEU A 125 5.68 -12.46 -0.59
N SER A 126 5.88 -13.43 0.28
CA SER A 126 6.16 -14.81 -0.08
C SER A 126 5.24 -15.72 0.72
N GLY A 127 4.70 -16.75 0.08
CA GLY A 127 3.74 -17.63 0.70
C GLY A 127 3.28 -18.73 -0.25
N LYS A 128 2.38 -19.56 0.27
CA LYS A 128 1.77 -20.68 -0.45
C LYS A 128 0.27 -20.50 -0.51
N LEU A 129 -0.27 -20.69 -1.71
CA LEU A 129 -1.70 -20.73 -1.97
C LEU A 129 -2.19 -22.16 -1.73
N ASP A 130 -3.01 -22.37 -0.71
CA ASP A 130 -3.71 -23.64 -0.47
C ASP A 130 -5.13 -23.55 -1.02
N GLN A 131 -5.30 -24.02 -2.26
CA GLN A 131 -6.59 -24.00 -2.93
C GLN A 131 -7.60 -24.99 -2.31
N LYS A 132 -7.13 -26.07 -1.67
CA LYS A 132 -7.99 -27.08 -1.05
C LYS A 132 -8.65 -26.55 0.21
N GLU A 133 -7.87 -25.84 1.02
CA GLU A 133 -8.32 -25.25 2.28
C GLU A 133 -8.77 -23.79 2.11
N GLN A 134 -8.70 -23.26 0.88
CA GLN A 134 -9.06 -21.89 0.50
C GLN A 134 -8.38 -20.83 1.37
N ARG A 135 -7.07 -20.96 1.56
CA ARG A 135 -6.27 -20.04 2.39
C ARG A 135 -4.91 -19.73 1.76
N LEU A 136 -4.43 -18.53 2.03
CA LEU A 136 -3.09 -18.09 1.74
C LEU A 136 -2.25 -18.21 3.02
N GLU A 137 -1.18 -18.98 2.95
CA GLU A 137 -0.20 -19.13 4.02
C GLU A 137 1.00 -18.23 3.71
N VAL A 138 1.18 -17.19 4.51
CA VAL A 138 2.24 -16.19 4.31
C VAL A 138 3.47 -16.57 5.12
N GLU A 139 4.58 -16.75 4.43
CA GLU A 139 5.89 -17.05 5.02
C GLU A 139 6.66 -15.76 5.31
N TYR A 140 6.57 -14.78 4.42
CA TYR A 140 7.27 -13.51 4.52
C TYR A 140 6.44 -12.37 3.92
N THR A 141 6.57 -11.18 4.49
CA THR A 141 6.06 -9.93 3.93
C THR A 141 7.15 -8.89 4.00
N MET A 142 7.22 -8.01 2.99
CA MET A 142 7.99 -6.79 3.15
C MET A 142 7.43 -5.95 4.31
N GLY A 143 8.29 -5.15 4.94
CA GLY A 143 7.82 -4.13 5.88
C GLY A 143 7.08 -3.03 5.12
N ARG A 144 5.86 -2.73 5.56
CA ARG A 144 5.11 -1.57 5.07
C ARG A 144 5.52 -0.31 5.85
N ASP A 145 5.39 0.86 5.23
CA ASP A 145 5.54 2.16 5.89
C ASP A 145 4.71 2.23 7.17
N VAL A 146 5.35 2.67 8.25
CA VAL A 146 4.73 2.79 9.57
C VAL A 146 4.55 4.26 9.89
N PRO A 147 3.34 4.72 10.22
CA PRO A 147 3.14 6.10 10.64
C PRO A 147 3.91 6.35 11.95
N PRO A 148 4.46 7.56 12.15
CA PRO A 148 5.28 7.88 13.33
C PRO A 148 4.54 7.63 14.66
N GLU A 149 3.22 7.72 14.68
CA GLU A 149 2.38 7.43 15.84
C GLU A 149 2.39 5.94 16.26
N GLN A 150 2.64 5.03 15.32
CA GLN A 150 2.73 3.59 15.59
C GLN A 150 4.15 3.14 15.95
N MET A 151 5.14 4.01 15.83
CA MET A 151 6.54 3.71 16.21
C MET A 151 6.66 3.33 17.69
N GLY A 152 5.87 3.97 18.57
CA GLY A 152 5.83 3.63 20.00
C GLY A 152 5.37 2.19 20.25
N LYS A 153 4.32 1.74 19.55
CA LYS A 153 3.80 0.36 19.67
C LYS A 153 4.81 -0.69 19.18
N LEU A 154 5.60 -0.35 18.16
CA LEU A 154 6.67 -1.22 17.69
C LEU A 154 7.79 -1.36 18.72
N LEU A 155 8.19 -0.25 19.34
CA LEU A 155 9.16 -0.24 20.44
C LEU A 155 8.68 -1.10 21.62
N GLU A 156 7.42 -0.96 22.02
CA GLU A 156 6.82 -1.81 23.07
C GLU A 156 6.82 -3.29 22.67
N SER A 157 6.46 -3.60 21.42
CA SER A 157 6.45 -4.98 20.92
C SER A 157 7.85 -5.61 20.90
N LEU A 158 8.88 -4.82 20.60
CA LEU A 158 10.29 -5.25 20.66
C LEU A 158 10.79 -5.43 22.10
N GLN A 159 10.28 -4.65 23.05
CA GLN A 159 10.61 -4.81 24.47
C GLN A 159 9.93 -6.02 25.11
N LEU A 160 8.78 -6.44 24.58
CA LEU A 160 8.02 -7.61 25.03
C LEU A 160 8.56 -8.94 24.46
N TRP A 161 9.48 -8.88 23.51
CA TRP A 161 10.17 -10.02 22.90
C TRP A 161 11.36 -10.49 23.75
#